data_AF-A0A2E4LLB3-F1
#
_entry.id   AF-A0A2E4LLB3-F1
#
_cell.length_a   1.000
_cell.length_b   1.000
_cell.length_c   1.000
_cell.angle_alpha   90.00
_cell.angle_beta   90.00
_cell.angle_gamma   90.00
#
_symmetry.space_group_name_H-M   'P 1'
#
loop_
_entity.id
_entity.type
_entity.pdbx_description
1 polymer ?
#
loop_
_entity_poly.entity_id
_entity_poly.type
_entity_poly.pdbx_seq_one_letter_code
_entity_poly.pdbx_strand_id
1 'polypeptide(L)'
;MRVKALIILFLGIGSVGLITPPSESIEECQLIAKVLSNLGSSMSRHRLIIAEASDPIMIDEASRALATETKLYSSANREYKKARCDGWRR
;
A
#
# COMPACT_ATOMS: atom_id res chain seq x y z
N MET A 1 -28.77 -56.74 -26.22
CA MET A 1 -27.84 -55.74 -26.83
C MET A 1 -28.26 -54.38 -26.26
N ARG A 2 -27.52 -53.83 -25.29
CA ARG A 2 -26.56 -52.71 -25.45
C ARG A 2 -27.26 -51.52 -26.17
N VAL A 3 -27.55 -50.39 -25.52
CA VAL A 3 -26.57 -49.39 -25.04
C VAL A 3 -27.14 -48.56 -23.86
N LYS A 4 -26.43 -48.64 -22.72
CA LYS A 4 -26.15 -47.61 -21.68
C LYS A 4 -27.09 -46.37 -21.65
N ALA A 5 -27.94 -46.16 -20.64
CA ALA A 5 -27.58 -45.75 -19.28
C ALA A 5 -26.44 -44.71 -19.22
N LEU A 6 -26.74 -43.43 -19.44
CA LEU A 6 -26.09 -42.26 -18.80
C LEU A 6 -26.71 -40.95 -19.33
N ILE A 7 -27.75 -40.45 -18.66
CA ILE A 7 -28.06 -39.00 -18.69
C ILE A 7 -28.26 -38.58 -17.23
N ILE A 8 -27.17 -38.67 -16.47
CA ILE A 8 -27.00 -37.88 -15.25
C ILE A 8 -26.49 -36.53 -15.75
N LEU A 9 -27.40 -35.64 -16.09
CA LEU A 9 -27.09 -34.25 -16.42
C LEU A 9 -27.02 -33.45 -15.12
N PHE A 10 -26.03 -33.78 -14.28
CA PHE A 10 -25.52 -32.88 -13.25
C PHE A 10 -24.51 -31.93 -13.93
N LEU A 11 -25.01 -30.96 -14.71
CA LEU A 11 -24.29 -29.71 -14.96
C LEU A 11 -24.77 -28.77 -13.85
N GLY A 12 -24.02 -28.58 -12.76
CA GLY A 12 -22.65 -28.09 -12.80
C GLY A 12 -22.71 -26.67 -12.25
N ILE A 13 -22.91 -26.58 -10.93
CA ILE A 13 -22.79 -25.34 -10.16
C ILE A 13 -21.32 -24.93 -10.26
N GLY A 14 -21.02 -24.14 -11.29
CA GLY A 14 -19.73 -23.52 -11.50
C GLY A 14 -19.92 -22.03 -11.48
N SER A 15 -20.18 -21.47 -10.31
CA SER A 15 -19.96 -20.05 -10.03
C SER A 15 -18.47 -19.81 -10.22
N VAL A 16 -18.02 -19.57 -11.45
CA VAL A 16 -16.70 -19.00 -11.71
C VAL A 16 -16.78 -17.59 -11.15
N GLY A 17 -16.49 -17.46 -9.85
CA GLY A 17 -16.19 -16.18 -9.25
C GLY A 17 -15.10 -15.55 -10.09
N LEU A 18 -15.34 -14.33 -10.56
CA LEU A 18 -14.29 -13.46 -11.07
C LEU A 18 -13.28 -13.28 -9.94
N ILE A 19 -12.27 -14.13 -9.88
CA ILE A 19 -11.04 -13.83 -9.18
C ILE A 19 -10.29 -12.93 -10.15
N THR A 20 -10.54 -11.62 -10.07
CA THR A 20 -9.62 -10.65 -10.65
C THR A 20 -8.23 -10.97 -10.10
N PRO A 21 -7.19 -11.06 -10.93
CA PRO A 21 -5.86 -11.36 -10.45
C PRO A 21 -5.46 -10.29 -9.42
N PRO A 22 -4.76 -10.67 -8.34
CA PRO A 22 -4.36 -9.75 -7.26
C PRO A 22 -3.29 -8.73 -7.71
N SER A 23 -2.94 -8.66 -9.00
CA SER A 23 -1.82 -7.88 -9.50
C SER A 23 -2.01 -6.37 -9.31
N GLU A 24 -3.21 -5.84 -9.59
CA GLU A 24 -3.46 -4.40 -9.44
C GLU A 24 -3.42 -3.94 -7.98
N SER A 25 -3.96 -4.73 -7.05
CA SER A 25 -3.92 -4.40 -5.62
C SER A 25 -2.53 -4.60 -5.01
N ILE A 26 -1.75 -5.57 -5.49
CA ILE A 26 -0.34 -5.75 -5.07
C ILE A 26 0.52 -4.57 -5.55
N GLU A 27 0.39 -4.14 -6.80
CA GLU A 27 1.13 -2.99 -7.34
C GLU A 27 0.78 -1.68 -6.61
N GLU A 28 -0.50 -1.46 -6.33
CA GLU A 28 -0.96 -0.32 -5.54
C GLU A 28 -0.34 -0.32 -4.12
N CYS A 29 -0.39 -1.45 -3.43
CA CYS A 29 0.18 -1.57 -2.09
C CYS A 29 1.70 -1.41 -2.07
N GLN A 30 2.39 -1.88 -3.12
CA GLN A 30 3.83 -1.67 -3.30
C GLN A 30 4.15 -0.18 -3.48
N LEU A 31 3.37 0.52 -4.30
CA LEU A 31 3.55 1.95 -4.53
C LEU A 31 3.33 2.76 -3.25
N ILE A 32 2.22 2.52 -2.54
CA ILE A 32 1.92 3.24 -1.28
C ILE A 32 3.00 2.94 -0.23
N ALA A 33 3.45 1.69 -0.12
CA ALA A 33 4.53 1.33 0.79
C ALA A 33 5.85 2.05 0.46
N LYS A 34 6.18 2.22 -0.83
CA LYS A 34 7.35 2.98 -1.26
C LYS A 34 7.23 4.46 -0.89
N VAL A 35 6.05 5.05 -1.08
CA VAL A 35 5.78 6.44 -0.65
C VAL A 35 5.98 6.60 0.86
N LEU A 36 5.42 5.70 1.67
CA LEU A 36 5.59 5.71 3.13
C LEU A 36 7.07 5.60 3.54
N SER A 37 7.82 4.69 2.91
CA SER A 37 9.26 4.52 3.17
C SER A 37 10.05 5.79 2.84
N ASN A 38 9.77 6.42 1.70
CA ASN A 38 10.48 7.63 1.28
C ASN A 38 10.18 8.81 2.21
N LEU A 39 8.91 9.00 2.58
CA LEU A 39 8.50 10.02 3.54
C LEU A 39 9.15 9.79 4.91
N GLY A 40 9.13 8.55 5.43
CA GLY A 40 9.76 8.23 6.70
C GLY A 40 11.27 8.49 6.72
N SER A 41 11.97 8.16 5.63
CA SER A 41 13.39 8.48 5.46
C SER A 41 13.64 9.99 5.41
N SER A 42 12.82 10.73 4.66
CA SER A 42 12.94 12.19 4.55
C SER A 42 12.69 12.92 5.88
N MET A 43 11.63 12.52 6.58
CA MET A 43 11.33 13.03 7.93
C MET A 43 12.48 12.77 8.90
N SER A 44 13.13 11.62 8.81
CA SER A 44 14.28 11.29 9.66
C SER A 44 15.48 12.21 9.37
N ARG A 45 15.73 12.54 8.09
CA ARG A 45 16.77 13.51 7.71
C ARG A 45 16.45 14.92 8.23
N HIS A 46 15.21 15.39 8.09
CA HIS A 46 14.83 16.72 8.61
C HIS A 46 14.95 16.80 10.13
N ARG A 47 14.61 15.73 10.86
CA ARG A 47 14.84 15.66 12.31
C ARG A 47 16.32 15.74 12.67
N LEU A 48 17.19 15.11 11.87
CA LEU A 48 18.63 15.21 12.05
C LEU A 48 19.12 16.65 11.84
N ILE A 49 18.68 17.31 10.76
CA ILE A 49 19.01 18.72 10.48
C ILE A 49 18.56 19.61 11.65
N ILE A 50 17.34 19.43 12.15
CA ILE A 50 16.83 20.21 13.30
C ILE A 50 17.69 20.01 14.55
N ALA A 51 18.20 18.79 14.76
CA ALA A 51 19.01 18.46 15.93
C ALA A 51 20.47 18.96 15.82
N GLU A 52 21.03 19.01 14.61
CA GLU A 52 22.46 19.25 14.38
C GLU A 52 22.79 20.64 13.80
N ALA A 53 21.85 21.29 13.12
CA ALA A 53 22.12 22.57 12.47
C ALA A 53 22.28 23.70 13.49
N SER A 54 23.21 24.61 13.21
CA SER A 54 23.41 25.85 13.95
C SER A 54 22.75 27.06 13.29
N ASP A 55 22.36 26.95 12.01
CA ASP A 55 21.71 28.01 11.25
C ASP A 55 20.19 28.00 11.52
N PRO A 56 19.62 29.06 12.11
CA PRO A 56 18.18 29.16 12.36
C PRO A 56 17.31 29.03 11.10
N ILE A 57 17.80 29.48 9.94
CA ILE A 57 17.07 29.39 8.68
C ILE A 57 16.92 27.92 8.25
N MET A 58 18.01 27.16 8.35
CA MET A 58 18.03 25.72 8.06
C MET A 58 17.11 24.94 9.01
N ILE A 59 17.12 25.28 10.30
CA ILE A 59 16.23 24.65 11.30
C ILE A 59 14.76 24.92 10.96
N ASP A 60 14.43 26.16 10.63
CA ASP A 60 13.08 26.61 10.30
C ASP A 60 12.57 25.98 8.98
N GLU A 61 13.41 25.92 7.95
CA GLU A 61 13.08 25.22 6.70
C GLU A 61 12.85 23.71 6.93
N ALA A 62 13.77 23.04 7.64
CA ALA A 62 13.62 21.63 7.98
C ALA A 62 12.37 21.37 8.83
N SER A 63 12.03 22.28 9.74
CA SER A 63 10.82 22.19 10.57
C SER A 63 9.54 22.30 9.73
N ARG A 64 9.49 23.23 8.78
CA ARG A 64 8.36 23.35 7.83
C ARG A 64 8.23 22.13 6.94
N ALA A 65 9.35 21.62 6.42
CA ALA A 65 9.37 20.42 5.59
C ALA A 65 8.86 19.21 6.39
N LEU A 66 9.39 18.99 7.60
CA LEU A 66 8.97 17.92 8.50
C LEU A 66 7.47 17.98 8.84
N ALA A 67 6.92 19.17 9.10
CA ALA A 67 5.50 19.34 9.37
C ALA A 67 4.63 18.96 8.16
N THR A 68 5.08 19.30 6.96
CA THR A 68 4.39 18.95 5.70
C THR A 68 4.46 17.45 5.45
N GLU A 69 5.64 16.85 5.56
CA GLU A 69 5.85 15.41 5.38
C GLU A 69 5.06 14.58 6.38
N THR A 70 4.94 15.04 7.63
CA THR A 70 4.14 14.35 8.65
C THR A 70 2.66 14.25 8.24
N LYS A 71 2.11 15.32 7.63
CA LYS A 71 0.74 15.33 7.11
C LYS A 71 0.61 14.38 5.91
N LEU A 72 1.56 14.43 4.98
CA LEU A 72 1.60 13.55 3.81
C LEU A 72 1.71 12.07 4.21
N TYR A 73 2.60 11.74 5.15
CA TYR A 73 2.77 10.39 5.68
C TYR A 73 1.47 9.89 6.32
N SER A 74 0.84 10.73 7.13
CA SER A 74 -0.45 10.39 7.76
C SER A 74 -1.53 10.12 6.71
N SER A 75 -1.54 10.86 5.61
CA SER A 75 -2.48 10.64 4.50
C SER A 75 -2.20 9.35 3.75
N ALA A 76 -0.95 9.12 3.33
CA ALA A 76 -0.54 7.89 2.68
C ALA A 76 -0.82 6.66 3.54
N ASN A 77 -0.64 6.77 4.87
CA ASN A 77 -0.91 5.69 5.81
C ASN A 77 -2.41 5.41 5.96
N ARG A 78 -3.28 6.43 5.82
CA ARG A 78 -4.73 6.22 5.77
C ARG A 78 -5.13 5.47 4.50
N GLU A 79 -4.57 5.84 3.35
CA GLU A 79 -4.84 5.14 2.08
C GLU A 79 -4.31 3.69 2.13
N TYR A 80 -3.11 3.47 2.68
CA TYR A 80 -2.56 2.13 2.90
C TYR A 80 -3.51 1.21 3.67
N LYS A 81 -4.09 1.73 4.77
CA LYS A 81 -5.06 1.00 5.60
C LYS A 81 -6.39 0.80 4.88
N LYS A 82 -6.88 1.82 4.16
CA LYS A 82 -8.13 1.76 3.40
C LYS A 82 -8.06 0.71 2.29
N ALA A 83 -6.93 0.62 1.61
CA ALA A 83 -6.63 -0.39 0.60
C ALA A 83 -6.38 -1.79 1.20
N ARG A 84 -6.41 -1.94 2.53
CA ARG A 84 -6.12 -3.19 3.26
C ARG A 84 -4.79 -3.80 2.85
N CYS A 85 -3.79 -2.96 2.65
CA CYS A 85 -2.44 -3.39 2.31
C CYS A 85 -1.73 -4.10 3.49
N ASP A 86 -2.33 -4.19 4.67
CA ASP A 86 -1.77 -4.91 5.81
C ASP A 86 -1.52 -6.39 5.46
N GLY A 87 -0.25 -6.74 5.25
CA GLY A 87 0.14 -8.10 4.88
C GLY A 87 0.26 -8.37 3.38
N TRP A 88 0.23 -7.35 2.50
CA TRP A 88 0.47 -7.53 1.05
C TRP A 88 1.82 -8.18 0.71
N ARG A 89 2.77 -8.11 1.64
CA ARG A 89 4.12 -8.67 1.55
C ARG A 89 4.25 -10.10 2.11
N ARG A 90 3.15 -10.70 2.59
CA ARG A 90 3.12 -12.05 3.17
C ARG A 90 2.68 -13.10 2.17
#